data_AF-A0A0S6X5H7-F1
#
_entry.id   AF-A0A0S6X5H7-F1
#
_cell.length_a   1.000
_cell.length_b   1.000
_cell.length_c   1.000
_cell.angle_alpha   90.00
_cell.angle_beta   90.00
_cell.angle_gamma   90.00
#
_symmetry.space_group_name_H-M   'P 1'
#
loop_
_entity.id
_entity.type
_entity.pdbx_description
1 polymer ?
#
loop_
_entity_poly.entity_id
_entity_poly.type
_entity_poly.pdbx_seq_one_letter_code
_entity_poly.pdbx_strand_id
1 'polypeptide(L)'
;MIAVLGDSMEPTLRDGDEILVDQGQRGLRDGIHVVRVDGTLLVKRVETGRPGVVALRSDNPAYGVIECRPEDVAVVGRVVWKGGRI
;
A
#
# COMPACT_ATOMS: atom_id res chain seq x y z
N MET A 1 8.24 -1.80 12.51
CA MET A 1 7.85 -0.46 12.01
C MET A 1 8.59 -0.24 10.70
N ILE A 2 7.95 0.44 9.75
CA ILE A 2 8.53 0.75 8.42
C ILE A 2 8.42 2.27 8.22
N ALA A 3 9.48 2.90 7.74
CA ALA A 3 9.46 4.31 7.36
C ALA A 3 8.84 4.47 5.97
N VAL A 4 7.95 5.45 5.82
CA VAL A 4 7.35 5.84 4.54
C VAL A 4 8.36 6.68 3.78
N LEU A 5 8.58 6.31 2.52
CA LEU A 5 9.43 7.03 1.58
C LEU A 5 8.60 7.51 0.40
N GLY A 6 8.77 8.79 0.06
CA GLY A 6 8.05 9.46 -1.01
C GLY A 6 6.65 9.96 -0.59
N ASP A 7 5.98 10.59 -1.54
CA ASP A 7 4.74 11.36 -1.35
C ASP A 7 3.51 10.68 -1.96
N SER A 8 3.66 9.46 -2.50
CA SER A 8 2.59 8.81 -3.28
C SER A 8 1.34 8.47 -2.46
N MET A 9 1.46 8.46 -1.14
CA MET A 9 0.35 8.21 -0.22
C MET A 9 -0.11 9.47 0.53
N GLU A 10 0.38 10.66 0.13
CA GLU A 10 -0.10 11.91 0.70
C GLU A 10 -1.57 12.20 0.31
N PRO A 11 -2.38 12.76 1.22
CA PRO A 11 -2.01 13.25 2.56
C PRO A 11 -2.07 12.19 3.67
N THR A 12 -2.45 10.95 3.35
CA THR A 12 -2.70 9.90 4.34
C THR A 12 -1.41 9.42 5.02
N LEU A 13 -0.36 9.17 4.25
CA LEU A 13 0.98 8.88 4.74
C LEU A 13 1.95 9.87 4.10
N ARG A 14 2.71 10.60 4.93
CA ARG A 14 3.70 11.56 4.46
C ARG A 14 5.09 10.94 4.43
N ASP A 15 5.96 11.51 3.61
CA ASP A 15 7.39 11.16 3.65
C ASP A 15 7.93 11.33 5.07
N GLY A 16 8.62 10.30 5.58
CA GLY A 16 9.15 10.27 6.94
C GLY A 16 8.15 9.86 8.04
N ASP A 17 6.88 9.60 7.72
CA ASP A 17 5.96 8.94 8.66
C ASP A 17 6.45 7.51 8.96
N GLU A 18 6.23 7.03 10.18
CA GLU A 18 6.39 5.62 10.54
C GLU A 18 5.04 4.91 10.50
N ILE A 19 5.02 3.72 9.92
CA ILE A 19 3.84 2.85 9.87
C ILE A 19 4.05 1.54 10.62
N LEU A 20 2.99 1.09 11.28
CA LEU A 20 2.90 -0.26 11.83
C LEU A 20 2.19 -1.16 10.83
N VAL A 21 2.81 -2.29 10.52
CA VAL A 21 2.32 -3.25 9.53
C VAL A 21 2.04 -4.57 10.22
N ASP A 22 0.81 -5.03 10.13
CA ASP A 22 0.40 -6.37 10.56
C ASP A 22 0.69 -7.38 9.44
N GLN A 23 1.71 -8.20 9.66
CA GLN A 23 2.15 -9.25 8.73
C GLN A 23 1.31 -10.53 8.81
N GLY A 24 0.36 -10.64 9.74
CA GLY A 24 -0.63 -11.72 9.79
C GLY A 24 -1.74 -11.55 8.75
N GLN A 25 -1.96 -10.31 8.30
CA GLN A 25 -2.95 -9.98 7.28
C GLN A 25 -2.33 -9.93 5.88
N ARG A 26 -2.15 -11.10 5.26
CA ARG A 26 -1.55 -11.25 3.91
C ARG A 26 -2.57 -11.49 2.79
N GLY A 27 -3.87 -11.45 3.10
CA GLY A 27 -4.91 -11.58 2.08
C GLY A 27 -5.05 -10.29 1.29
N LEU A 28 -5.29 -10.41 -0.02
CA LEU A 28 -5.72 -9.28 -0.85
C LEU A 28 -7.10 -8.82 -0.39
N ARG A 29 -7.16 -7.61 0.18
CA ARG A 29 -8.38 -6.98 0.70
C ARG A 29 -8.25 -5.48 0.57
N ASP A 30 -9.39 -4.81 0.56
CA ASP A 30 -9.42 -3.36 0.45
C ASP A 30 -8.74 -2.68 1.65
N GLY A 31 -7.93 -1.66 1.38
CA GLY A 31 -7.24 -0.86 2.39
C GLY A 31 -5.76 -0.63 2.08
N ILE A 32 -5.06 0.06 2.98
CA ILE A 32 -3.64 0.40 2.79
C ILE A 32 -2.78 -0.80 3.18
N HIS A 33 -1.98 -1.27 2.23
CA HIS A 33 -1.11 -2.42 2.42
C HIS A 33 0.31 -2.08 1.99
N VAL A 34 1.25 -2.80 2.58
CA VAL A 34 2.58 -2.95 2.01
C VAL A 34 2.52 -4.15 1.08
N VAL A 35 2.77 -3.91 -0.19
CA VAL A 35 2.74 -4.92 -1.25
C VAL A 35 4.09 -4.99 -1.94
N ARG A 36 4.40 -6.14 -2.52
CA ARG A 36 5.53 -6.33 -3.40
C ARG A 36 5.03 -6.68 -4.78
N VAL A 37 5.46 -5.90 -5.77
CA VAL A 37 5.16 -6.08 -7.20
C VAL A 37 6.48 -5.99 -7.95
N ASP A 38 6.77 -6.95 -8.81
CA ASP A 38 8.02 -7.01 -9.60
C ASP A 38 9.29 -6.78 -8.76
N GLY A 39 9.32 -7.38 -7.55
CA GLY A 39 10.43 -7.23 -6.60
C GLY A 39 10.46 -5.92 -5.82
N THR A 40 9.69 -4.91 -6.23
CA THR A 40 9.63 -3.59 -5.59
C THR A 40 8.61 -3.55 -4.45
N LEU A 41 9.01 -3.00 -3.30
CA LEU A 41 8.13 -2.81 -2.15
C LEU A 41 7.39 -1.47 -2.27
N LEU A 42 6.07 -1.49 -2.18
CA LEU A 42 5.20 -0.33 -2.33
C LEU A 42 4.21 -0.25 -1.18
N VAL A 43 3.90 0.97 -0.76
CA VAL A 43 2.74 1.25 0.11
C VAL A 43 1.66 1.85 -0.77
N LYS A 44 0.54 1.13 -0.91
CA LYS A 44 -0.59 1.53 -1.77
C LYS A 44 -1.91 1.14 -1.13
N ARG A 45 -2.98 1.80 -1.55
CA ARG A 45 -4.34 1.35 -1.27
C ARG A 45 -4.70 0.24 -2.25
N VAL A 46 -4.90 -0.96 -1.72
CA VAL A 46 -5.39 -2.11 -2.46
C VAL A 46 -6.90 -1.96 -2.63
N GLU A 47 -7.39 -2.17 -3.84
CA GLU A 47 -8.81 -2.25 -4.20
C GLU A 47 -9.04 -3.53 -5.00
N THR A 48 -9.96 -4.38 -4.54
CA THR A 48 -10.25 -5.73 -5.06
C THR A 48 -11.65 -5.85 -5.68
N GLY A 49 -12.29 -4.71 -5.95
CA GLY A 49 -13.68 -4.65 -6.42
C GLY A 49 -13.92 -5.23 -7.84
N ARG A 50 -12.87 -5.47 -8.62
CA ARG A 50 -12.96 -6.11 -9.95
C ARG A 50 -12.40 -7.54 -9.89
N PRO A 51 -13.19 -8.58 -10.22
CA PRO A 51 -12.68 -9.94 -10.24
C PRO A 51 -11.48 -10.10 -11.16
N GLY A 52 -10.41 -10.72 -10.67
CA GLY A 52 -9.18 -10.97 -11.43
C GLY A 52 -8.25 -9.76 -11.60
N VAL A 53 -8.58 -8.61 -11.00
CA VAL A 53 -7.73 -7.41 -11.04
C VAL A 53 -7.57 -6.85 -9.62
N VAL A 54 -6.32 -6.53 -9.27
CA VAL A 54 -5.99 -5.76 -8.07
C VAL A 54 -5.58 -4.38 -8.52
N ALA A 55 -6.29 -3.35 -8.06
CA ALA A 55 -5.90 -1.97 -8.26
C ALA A 55 -5.08 -1.50 -7.06
N LEU A 56 -3.86 -1.02 -7.32
CA LEU A 56 -2.98 -0.39 -6.36
C LEU A 56 -3.05 1.13 -6.57
N ARG A 57 -3.86 1.77 -5.75
CA ARG A 57 -4.13 3.21 -5.84
C ARG A 57 -3.22 3.98 -4.90
N SER A 58 -2.71 5.10 -5.42
CA SER A 58 -2.02 6.13 -4.65
C SER A 58 -3.08 7.08 -4.08
N ASP A 59 -2.97 7.46 -2.82
CA ASP A 59 -3.86 8.48 -2.25
C ASP A 59 -3.50 9.88 -2.79
N ASN A 60 -2.26 10.08 -3.25
CA ASN A 60 -1.83 11.28 -3.95
C ASN A 60 -2.31 11.24 -5.42
N PRO A 61 -3.17 12.19 -5.86
CA PRO A 61 -3.73 12.21 -7.21
C PRO A 61 -2.71 12.42 -8.34
N ALA A 62 -1.50 12.89 -8.03
CA ALA A 62 -0.43 13.04 -9.02
C ALA A 62 0.06 11.68 -9.56
N TYR A 63 -0.27 10.59 -8.88
CA TYR A 63 0.14 9.24 -9.22
C TYR A 63 -1.04 8.43 -9.76
N GLY A 64 -0.81 7.74 -10.88
CA GLY A 64 -1.78 6.84 -11.49
C GLY A 64 -2.08 5.59 -10.66
N VAL A 65 -3.13 4.88 -11.06
CA VAL A 65 -3.47 3.55 -10.54
C VAL A 65 -2.61 2.50 -11.25
N ILE A 66 -2.08 1.54 -10.49
CA ILE A 66 -1.39 0.38 -11.05
C ILE A 66 -2.36 -0.80 -10.99
N GLU A 67 -2.74 -1.33 -12.14
CA GLU A 67 -3.56 -2.54 -12.24
C GLU A 67 -2.65 -3.75 -12.38
N CYS A 68 -2.80 -4.71 -11.46
CA CYS A 68 -2.03 -5.96 -11.45
C CYS A 68 -2.97 -7.15 -11.44
N ARG A 69 -2.47 -8.33 -11.85
CA ARG A 69 -3.17 -9.57 -11.54
C ARG A 69 -2.92 -9.95 -10.08
N PRO A 70 -3.87 -10.60 -9.39
CA PRO A 70 -3.71 -11.04 -8.01
C PRO A 70 -2.42 -11.84 -7.75
N GLU A 71 -2.01 -12.68 -8.70
CA GLU A 71 -0.80 -13.51 -8.60
C GLU A 71 0.50 -12.71 -8.67
N ASP A 72 0.49 -11.51 -9.25
CA ASP A 72 1.67 -10.64 -9.39
C ASP A 72 1.87 -9.76 -8.13
N VAL A 73 0.89 -9.77 -7.21
CA VAL A 73 0.90 -8.93 -6.00
C VAL A 73 1.12 -9.79 -4.76
N ALA A 74 2.30 -9.67 -4.17
CA ALA A 74 2.59 -10.28 -2.87
C ALA A 74 2.30 -9.28 -1.74
N VAL A 75 1.24 -9.52 -0.96
CA VAL A 75 0.94 -8.70 0.23
C VAL A 75 1.92 -9.03 1.35
N VAL A 76 2.71 -8.04 1.75
CA VAL A 76 3.65 -8.15 2.88
C VAL A 76 2.93 -7.98 4.21
N GLY A 77 1.92 -7.10 4.25
CA GLY A 77 1.04 -6.93 5.39
C GLY A 77 0.16 -5.70 5.26
N ARG A 78 -0.74 -5.53 6.22
CA ARG A 78 -1.68 -4.40 6.25
C ARG A 78 -1.16 -3.28 7.14
N VAL A 79 -1.29 -2.03 6.69
CA VAL A 79 -1.01 -0.87 7.52
C VAL A 79 -2.14 -0.70 8.53
N VAL A 80 -1.83 -0.78 9.82
CA VAL A 80 -2.81 -0.70 10.92
C VAL A 80 -2.69 0.59 11.72
N TRP A 81 -1.56 1.29 11.60
CA TRP A 81 -1.31 2.54 12.31
C TRP A 81 -0.26 3.39 11.59
N LYS A 82 -0.36 4.71 11.77
CA LYS A 82 0.67 5.68 11.35
C LYS A 82 1.02 6.61 12.51
N GLY A 83 2.27 7.03 12.57
CA GLY A 83 2.75 8.11 13.43
C GLY A 83 3.81 8.94 12.72
N GLY A 84 3.89 10.22 13.06
CA GLY A 84 4.80 11.16 12.42
C GLY A 84 5.15 12.30 13.36
N ARG A 85 6.12 13.12 12.97
CA ARG A 85 6.51 14.30 13.75
C ARG A 85 5.33 15.29 13.80
N ILE A 86 5.09 15.83 14.98
CA ILE A 86 4.19 16.97 15.21
C ILE A 86 4.96 18.26 14.93
#